data_AF-A0A9X7H8S6-F1
#
_entry.id   AF-A0A9X7H8S6-F1
#
_cell.length_a   1.000
_cell.length_b   1.000
_cell.length_c   1.000
_cell.angle_alpha   90.00
_cell.angle_beta   90.00
_cell.angle_gamma   90.00
#
_symmetry.space_group_name_H-M   'P 1'
#
loop_
_entity.id
_entity.type
_entity.pdbx_description
1 polymer ?
#
loop_
_entity_poly.entity_id
_entity_poly.type
_entity_poly.pdbx_seq_one_letter_code
_entity_poly.pdbx_strand_id
1 'polypeptide(L)'
;MELVNSIFQILLTSVIQLLSLIGVIIVIGFLLGYLESLTRMYWSRAFGRKGFLLTAWIGVPIHELGHAIMCVLFRHKIVATQFFPTDTSQGALGYVQHQYNQKSVYQRIGNFFIGIGPIISGITALILLMRYFVPESYFLFNTTLEKTIASTSINVEMIQNMLLSTFVLLKSLFTIGNLLNPSFWLFLFIAICISAHIALSKPDIKGSIDGVIVMFIVLFLFNIIAGLFQYDSNQLIGQVMKYNMYLIAFSSVALLFSCLSTLVSFSFYKIRRGRSF
;
A
#
# COMPACT_ATOMS: atom_id res chain seq x y z
N MET A 1 6.90 25.79 -34.88
CA MET A 1 6.65 26.11 -33.46
C MET A 1 5.39 25.41 -32.94
N GLU A 2 4.28 25.37 -33.69
CA GLU A 2 3.02 24.75 -33.24
C GLU A 2 3.12 23.24 -32.98
N LEU A 3 3.77 22.47 -33.86
CA LEU A 3 3.96 21.03 -33.65
C LEU A 3 4.78 20.72 -32.38
N VAL A 4 5.85 21.49 -32.15
CA VAL A 4 6.71 21.33 -30.97
C VAL A 4 5.94 21.65 -29.70
N ASN A 5 5.13 22.72 -29.72
CA ASN A 5 4.27 23.09 -28.59
C ASN A 5 3.20 22.01 -28.33
N SER A 6 2.59 21.45 -29.38
CA SER A 6 1.59 20.38 -29.25
C SER A 6 2.18 19.11 -28.63
N ILE A 7 3.35 18.65 -29.10
CA ILE A 7 4.04 17.49 -28.54
C ILE A 7 4.43 17.74 -27.08
N PHE A 8 4.91 18.94 -26.76
CA PHE A 8 5.26 19.31 -25.38
C PHE A 8 4.04 19.28 -24.45
N GLN A 9 2.88 19.77 -24.90
CA GLN A 9 1.64 19.69 -24.11
C GLN A 9 1.21 18.25 -23.88
N ILE A 10 1.24 17.40 -24.91
CA ILE A 10 0.92 15.96 -24.80
C ILE A 10 1.85 15.28 -23.80
N LEU A 11 3.14 15.58 -23.84
CA LEU A 11 4.12 15.07 -22.89
C LEU A 11 3.77 15.48 -21.46
N LEU A 12 3.53 16.78 -21.23
CA LEU A 12 3.18 17.33 -19.92
C LEU A 12 1.89 16.72 -19.38
N THR A 13 0.84 16.62 -20.20
CA THR A 13 -0.42 15.96 -19.84
C THR A 13 -0.19 14.50 -19.44
N SER A 14 0.62 13.76 -20.20
CA SER A 14 0.94 12.35 -19.89
C SER A 14 1.67 12.19 -18.56
N VAL A 15 2.62 13.09 -18.26
CA VAL A 15 3.31 13.12 -16.96
C VAL A 15 2.34 13.42 -15.83
N ILE A 16 1.49 14.44 -15.98
CA ILE A 16 0.50 14.82 -14.96
C ILE A 16 -0.50 13.68 -14.71
N GLN A 17 -1.00 13.04 -15.77
CA GLN A 17 -1.91 11.90 -15.65
C GLN A 17 -1.25 10.71 -14.95
N LEU A 18 0.00 10.39 -15.31
CA LEU A 18 0.75 9.32 -14.63
C LEU A 18 0.92 9.65 -13.14
N LEU A 19 1.40 10.84 -12.80
CA LEU A 19 1.57 11.27 -11.42
C LEU A 19 0.25 11.28 -10.65
N SER A 20 -0.86 11.63 -11.30
CA SER A 20 -2.18 11.59 -10.67
C SER A 20 -2.59 10.14 -10.33
N LEU A 21 -2.30 9.20 -11.22
CA LEU A 21 -2.64 7.79 -11.04
C LEU A 21 -1.79 7.10 -9.97
N ILE A 22 -0.47 7.27 -9.99
CA ILE A 22 0.45 6.47 -9.16
C ILE A 22 1.19 7.29 -8.09
N GLY A 23 1.23 8.62 -8.19
CA GLY A 23 2.06 9.46 -7.33
C GLY A 23 1.71 9.34 -5.85
N VAL A 24 0.41 9.35 -5.50
CA VAL A 24 -0.02 9.20 -4.10
C VAL A 24 0.31 7.80 -3.56
N ILE A 25 0.16 6.76 -4.38
CA ILE A 25 0.50 5.37 -4.00
C ILE A 25 1.99 5.26 -3.68
N ILE A 26 2.85 5.91 -4.48
CA ILE A 26 4.29 5.96 -4.24
C ILE A 26 4.59 6.65 -2.91
N VAL A 27 3.96 7.80 -2.62
CA VAL A 27 4.12 8.52 -1.35
C VAL A 27 3.71 7.65 -0.17
N ILE A 28 2.56 6.98 -0.25
CA ILE A 28 2.09 6.03 0.78
C ILE A 28 3.10 4.91 0.97
N GLY A 29 3.62 4.33 -0.11
CA GLY A 29 4.63 3.26 -0.05
C GLY A 29 5.90 3.70 0.67
N PHE A 30 6.39 4.91 0.41
CA PHE A 30 7.54 5.48 1.12
C PHE A 30 7.25 5.74 2.60
N LEU A 31 6.06 6.26 2.94
CA LEU A 31 5.65 6.47 4.33
C LEU A 31 5.58 5.16 5.11
N LEU A 32 4.96 4.13 4.52
CA LEU A 32 4.91 2.79 5.11
C LEU A 32 6.32 2.23 5.29
N GLY A 33 7.21 2.38 4.31
CA GLY A 33 8.60 1.93 4.38
C GLY A 33 9.40 2.61 5.48
N TYR A 34 9.18 3.92 5.67
CA TYR A 34 9.78 4.67 6.76
C TYR A 34 9.29 4.16 8.13
N LEU A 35 7.98 4.04 8.33
CA LEU A 35 7.39 3.53 9.58
C LEU A 35 7.83 2.10 9.89
N GLU A 36 7.89 1.24 8.88
CA GLU A 36 8.42 -0.12 9.04
C GLU A 36 9.88 -0.10 9.51
N SER A 37 10.73 0.75 8.91
CA SER A 37 12.13 0.83 9.29
C SER A 37 12.33 1.22 10.76
N LEU A 38 11.50 2.14 11.26
CA LEU A 38 11.46 2.54 12.67
C LEU A 38 10.97 1.38 13.55
N THR A 39 9.86 0.75 13.16
CA THR A 39 9.26 -0.39 13.86
C THR A 39 10.28 -1.53 14.01
N ARG A 40 10.96 -1.89 12.92
CA ARG A 40 12.02 -2.91 12.88
C ARG A 40 13.19 -2.53 13.77
N MET A 41 13.63 -1.27 13.76
CA MET A 41 14.71 -0.79 14.61
C MET A 41 14.36 -0.90 16.10
N TYR A 42 13.19 -0.42 16.50
CA TYR A 42 12.76 -0.44 17.90
C TYR A 42 12.49 -1.87 18.40
N TRP A 43 11.81 -2.71 17.61
CA TRP A 43 11.61 -4.12 17.95
C TRP A 43 12.93 -4.88 18.08
N SER A 44 13.87 -4.68 17.15
CA SER A 44 15.17 -5.37 17.21
C SER A 44 16.00 -4.94 18.42
N ARG A 45 15.95 -3.65 18.79
CA ARG A 45 16.62 -3.15 20.01
C ARG A 45 15.92 -3.61 21.29
N ALA A 46 14.60 -3.75 21.26
CA ALA A 46 13.83 -4.19 22.40
C ALA A 46 13.92 -5.71 22.60
N PHE A 47 13.71 -6.55 21.60
CA PHE A 47 13.57 -8.01 21.77
C PHE A 47 14.59 -8.84 21.00
N GLY A 48 15.58 -8.20 20.39
CA GLY A 48 16.48 -8.86 19.45
C GLY A 48 15.74 -9.28 18.17
N ARG A 49 16.46 -9.97 17.28
CA ARG A 49 15.94 -10.37 15.96
C ARG A 49 14.76 -11.35 16.05
N LYS A 50 14.69 -12.16 17.11
CA LYS A 50 13.64 -13.18 17.31
C LYS A 50 12.24 -12.58 17.53
N GLY A 51 12.13 -11.44 18.21
CA GLY A 51 10.83 -10.79 18.44
C GLY A 51 10.19 -10.26 17.15
N PHE A 52 11.01 -9.73 16.24
CA PHE A 52 10.55 -9.26 14.93
C PHE A 52 10.18 -10.41 13.99
N LEU A 53 10.84 -11.58 14.12
CA LEU A 53 10.47 -12.77 13.36
C LEU A 53 9.07 -13.29 13.72
N LEU A 54 8.62 -13.15 14.98
CA LEU A 54 7.28 -13.59 15.39
C LEU A 54 6.18 -12.85 14.62
N THR A 55 6.30 -11.52 14.47
CA THR A 55 5.33 -10.72 13.71
C THR A 55 5.42 -11.00 12.21
N ALA A 56 6.61 -11.38 11.73
CA ALA A 56 6.85 -11.74 10.33
C ALA A 56 6.08 -12.99 9.90
N TRP A 57 5.84 -13.94 10.81
CA TRP A 57 5.08 -15.16 10.49
C TRP A 57 3.62 -14.89 10.08
N ILE A 58 3.08 -13.71 10.40
CA ILE A 58 1.73 -13.30 10.00
C ILE A 58 1.81 -12.31 8.83
N GLY A 59 2.65 -11.28 8.93
CA GLY A 59 2.72 -10.22 7.94
C GLY A 59 3.34 -10.65 6.61
N VAL A 60 4.42 -11.45 6.64
CA VAL A 60 5.14 -11.87 5.41
C VAL A 60 4.30 -12.75 4.50
N PRO A 61 3.54 -13.76 4.99
CA PRO A 61 2.65 -14.52 4.11
C PRO A 61 1.65 -13.64 3.36
N ILE A 62 1.09 -12.61 4.02
CA ILE A 62 0.15 -11.69 3.40
C ILE A 62 0.85 -10.81 2.36
N HIS A 63 2.05 -10.32 2.68
CA HIS A 63 2.91 -9.57 1.76
C HIS A 63 3.19 -10.37 0.47
N GLU A 64 3.74 -11.57 0.62
CA GLU A 64 4.10 -12.43 -0.51
C GLU A 64 2.86 -12.95 -1.27
N LEU A 65 1.73 -13.12 -0.58
CA LEU A 65 0.46 -13.43 -1.25
C LEU A 65 0.03 -12.29 -2.19
N GLY A 66 0.27 -11.03 -1.80
CA GLY A 66 0.07 -9.88 -2.68
C GLY A 66 0.84 -9.98 -3.99
N HIS A 67 2.14 -10.31 -3.92
CA HIS A 67 2.96 -10.56 -5.10
C HIS A 67 2.41 -11.71 -5.95
N ALA A 68 2.07 -12.84 -5.31
CA ALA A 68 1.57 -14.03 -6.00
C ALA A 68 0.23 -13.78 -6.71
N ILE A 69 -0.72 -13.11 -6.07
CA ILE A 69 -2.02 -12.74 -6.67
C ILE A 69 -1.81 -11.86 -7.90
N MET A 70 -0.96 -10.84 -7.79
CA MET A 70 -0.67 -9.94 -8.90
C MET A 70 0.07 -10.65 -10.03
N CYS A 71 0.96 -11.60 -9.72
CA CYS A 71 1.58 -12.46 -10.73
C CYS A 71 0.52 -13.21 -11.54
N VAL A 72 -0.48 -13.83 -10.87
CA VAL A 72 -1.56 -14.54 -11.57
C VAL A 72 -2.39 -13.60 -12.43
N LEU A 73 -2.79 -12.44 -11.89
CA LEU A 73 -3.60 -11.45 -12.61
C LEU A 73 -2.89 -10.97 -13.88
N PHE A 74 -1.61 -10.63 -13.79
CA PHE A 74 -0.83 -10.14 -14.94
C PHE A 74 -0.22 -11.25 -15.79
N ARG A 75 -0.58 -12.52 -15.53
CA ARG A 75 -0.13 -13.70 -16.28
C ARG A 75 1.39 -13.93 -16.23
N HIS A 76 2.01 -13.64 -15.09
CA HIS A 76 3.40 -13.98 -14.80
C HIS A 76 3.48 -15.45 -14.36
N LYS A 77 4.52 -16.15 -14.79
CA LYS A 77 4.80 -17.51 -14.34
C LYS A 77 5.54 -17.45 -13.02
N ILE A 78 4.89 -17.89 -11.93
CA ILE A 78 5.55 -18.07 -10.64
C ILE A 78 6.49 -19.28 -10.74
N VAL A 79 7.76 -19.08 -10.38
CA VAL A 79 8.82 -20.10 -10.44
C VAL A 79 9.06 -20.73 -9.07
N ALA A 80 9.10 -19.89 -8.03
CA ALA A 80 9.31 -20.32 -6.66
C ALA A 80 8.66 -19.33 -5.70
N THR A 81 8.20 -19.83 -4.56
CA THR A 81 7.62 -19.01 -3.50
C THR A 81 8.13 -19.44 -2.15
N GLN A 82 8.27 -18.48 -1.25
CA GLN A 82 8.51 -18.68 0.16
C GLN A 82 7.66 -17.68 0.94
N PHE A 83 6.52 -18.13 1.45
CA PHE A 83 5.58 -17.29 2.19
C PHE A 83 5.97 -17.07 3.65
N PHE A 84 6.70 -18.00 4.25
CA PHE A 84 7.04 -17.95 5.67
C PHE A 84 8.49 -17.54 5.91
N PRO A 85 8.76 -16.73 6.94
CA PRO A 85 10.09 -16.25 7.26
C PRO A 85 11.03 -17.40 7.62
N THR A 86 12.13 -17.53 6.87
CA THR A 86 13.27 -18.39 7.25
C THR A 86 14.41 -17.54 7.79
N ASP A 87 15.14 -18.04 8.79
CA ASP A 87 16.32 -17.36 9.33
C ASP A 87 17.52 -17.53 8.38
N THR A 88 17.45 -16.88 7.22
CA THR A 88 18.51 -16.92 6.22
C THR A 88 19.42 -15.71 6.35
N SER A 89 20.72 -15.98 6.22
CA SER A 89 21.80 -14.98 6.14
C SER A 89 21.64 -14.00 4.96
N GLN A 90 20.73 -14.28 4.02
CA GLN A 90 20.49 -13.50 2.81
C GLN A 90 19.53 -12.30 2.98
N GLY A 91 18.93 -12.12 4.16
CA GLY A 91 18.26 -10.87 4.53
C GLY A 91 16.81 -10.69 4.02
N ALA A 92 16.30 -11.58 3.17
CA ALA A 92 14.88 -11.62 2.79
C ALA A 92 14.11 -12.62 3.68
N LEU A 93 12.93 -12.21 4.17
CA LEU A 93 12.08 -13.07 5.01
C LEU A 93 11.24 -14.02 4.14
N GLY A 94 10.63 -13.49 3.08
CA GLY A 94 9.91 -14.25 2.07
C GLY A 94 10.34 -13.82 0.67
N TYR A 95 9.83 -14.53 -0.34
CA TYR A 95 9.94 -14.11 -1.74
C TYR A 95 8.90 -14.78 -2.63
N VAL A 96 8.52 -14.10 -3.72
CA VAL A 96 7.84 -14.67 -4.88
C VAL A 96 8.71 -14.44 -6.12
N GLN A 97 9.37 -15.49 -6.60
CA GLN A 97 10.13 -15.44 -7.83
C GLN A 97 9.22 -15.71 -9.02
N HIS A 98 9.20 -14.80 -9.98
CA HIS A 98 8.36 -14.91 -11.17
C HIS A 98 9.12 -14.59 -12.46
N GLN A 99 8.58 -15.05 -13.59
CA GLN A 99 9.08 -14.79 -14.94
C GLN A 99 7.94 -14.28 -15.82
N TYR A 100 8.28 -13.45 -16.80
CA TYR A 100 7.33 -12.87 -17.74
C TYR A 100 7.99 -12.63 -19.10
N ASN A 101 7.16 -12.49 -20.14
CA ASN A 101 7.58 -12.12 -21.47
C ASN A 101 7.82 -10.62 -21.56
N GLN A 102 9.08 -10.21 -21.70
CA GLN A 102 9.49 -8.81 -21.85
C GLN A 102 8.97 -8.13 -23.12
N LYS A 103 8.40 -8.87 -24.07
CA LYS A 103 7.73 -8.29 -25.25
C LYS A 103 6.26 -7.97 -24.99
N SER A 104 5.67 -8.47 -23.91
CA SER A 104 4.26 -8.24 -23.58
C SER A 104 4.10 -6.96 -22.77
N VAL A 105 3.45 -5.95 -23.38
CA VAL A 105 3.11 -4.68 -22.71
C VAL A 105 2.30 -4.93 -21.44
N TYR A 106 1.33 -5.85 -21.50
CA TYR A 106 0.46 -6.18 -20.36
C TYR A 106 1.25 -6.72 -19.15
N GLN A 107 2.17 -7.65 -19.38
CA GLN A 107 2.99 -8.22 -18.31
C GLN A 107 3.99 -7.20 -17.76
N ARG A 108 4.56 -6.34 -18.63
CA ARG A 108 5.45 -5.28 -18.17
C ARG A 108 4.73 -4.26 -17.29
N ILE A 109 3.52 -3.84 -17.66
CA ILE A 109 2.64 -3.05 -16.76
C ILE A 109 2.42 -3.80 -15.45
N GLY A 110 2.23 -5.12 -15.51
CA GLY A 110 2.11 -5.99 -14.35
C GLY A 110 3.25 -5.90 -13.34
N ASN A 111 4.48 -5.59 -13.76
CA ASN A 111 5.60 -5.38 -12.84
C ASN A 111 5.31 -4.26 -11.81
N PHE A 112 4.60 -3.20 -12.22
CA PHE A 112 4.20 -2.13 -11.29
C PHE A 112 3.22 -2.66 -10.23
N PHE A 113 2.16 -3.34 -10.69
CA PHE A 113 1.11 -3.87 -9.81
C PHE A 113 1.60 -5.00 -8.91
N ILE A 114 2.51 -5.85 -9.38
CA ILE A 114 3.19 -6.85 -8.57
C ILE A 114 3.99 -6.12 -7.48
N GLY A 115 4.80 -5.12 -7.86
CA GLY A 115 5.56 -4.32 -6.89
C GLY A 115 4.70 -3.73 -5.77
N ILE A 116 3.51 -3.18 -6.07
CA ILE A 116 2.59 -2.65 -5.05
C ILE A 116 1.61 -3.69 -4.47
N GLY A 117 1.67 -4.94 -4.92
CA GLY A 117 0.80 -6.04 -4.49
C GLY A 117 0.76 -6.25 -2.97
N PRO A 118 1.89 -6.15 -2.24
CA PRO A 118 1.90 -6.20 -0.78
C PRO A 118 1.04 -5.14 -0.10
N ILE A 119 1.04 -3.90 -0.62
CA ILE A 119 0.18 -2.82 -0.09
C ILE A 119 -1.29 -3.18 -0.30
N ILE A 120 -1.65 -3.66 -1.49
CA ILE A 120 -3.04 -4.00 -1.82
C ILE A 120 -3.53 -5.16 -0.94
N SER A 121 -2.75 -6.23 -0.83
CA SER A 121 -3.08 -7.41 -0.02
C SER A 121 -3.14 -7.10 1.48
N GLY A 122 -2.19 -6.32 2.00
CA GLY A 122 -2.20 -5.93 3.41
C GLY A 122 -3.36 -5.00 3.77
N ILE A 123 -3.70 -4.01 2.92
CA ILE A 123 -4.89 -3.16 3.10
C ILE A 123 -6.15 -4.03 3.10
N THR A 124 -6.26 -4.94 2.12
CA THR A 124 -7.42 -5.84 2.02
C THR A 124 -7.56 -6.70 3.27
N ALA A 125 -6.45 -7.29 3.75
CA ALA A 125 -6.44 -8.08 4.98
C ALA A 125 -6.86 -7.24 6.20
N LEU A 126 -6.34 -6.03 6.36
CA LEU A 126 -6.72 -5.13 7.46
C LEU A 126 -8.22 -4.79 7.43
N ILE A 127 -8.79 -4.51 6.25
CA ILE A 127 -10.22 -4.23 6.10
C ILE A 127 -11.06 -5.45 6.49
N LEU A 128 -10.70 -6.64 6.01
CA LEU A 128 -11.43 -7.88 6.31
C LEU A 128 -11.39 -8.20 7.80
N LEU A 129 -10.23 -8.03 8.43
CA LEU A 129 -10.07 -8.18 9.87
C LEU A 129 -10.92 -7.16 10.64
N MET A 130 -10.92 -5.90 10.20
CA MET A 130 -11.73 -4.85 10.82
C MET A 130 -13.23 -5.18 10.74
N ARG A 131 -13.70 -5.62 9.57
CA ARG A 131 -15.09 -6.03 9.34
C ARG A 131 -15.52 -7.20 10.23
N TYR A 132 -14.62 -8.15 10.49
CA TYR A 132 -14.95 -9.35 11.26
C TYR A 132 -14.82 -9.17 12.77
N PHE A 133 -13.74 -8.54 13.24
CA PHE A 133 -13.43 -8.47 14.67
C PHE A 133 -13.95 -7.19 15.35
N VAL A 134 -14.11 -6.10 14.60
CA VAL A 134 -14.58 -4.79 15.09
C VAL A 134 -15.61 -4.18 14.11
N PRO A 135 -16.74 -4.88 13.86
CA PRO A 135 -17.71 -4.52 12.81
C PRO A 135 -18.30 -3.11 12.96
N GLU A 136 -18.52 -2.65 14.20
CA GLU A 136 -19.02 -1.29 14.47
C GLU A 136 -18.03 -0.21 14.02
N SER A 137 -16.75 -0.39 14.33
CA SER A 137 -15.68 0.51 13.89
C SER A 137 -15.52 0.48 12.36
N TYR A 138 -15.65 -0.70 11.75
CA TYR A 138 -15.64 -0.84 10.29
C TYR A 138 -16.79 -0.07 9.64
N PHE A 139 -18.01 -0.23 10.13
CA PHE A 139 -19.19 0.43 9.58
C PHE A 139 -19.11 1.96 9.70
N LEU A 140 -18.69 2.48 10.85
CA LEU A 140 -18.49 3.91 11.06
C LEU A 140 -17.42 4.48 10.11
N PHE A 141 -16.31 3.76 9.93
CA PHE A 141 -15.27 4.17 8.99
C PHE A 141 -15.77 4.17 7.55
N ASN A 142 -16.43 3.10 7.10
CA ASN A 142 -16.92 2.97 5.73
C ASN A 142 -17.96 4.04 5.39
N THR A 143 -18.91 4.31 6.29
CA THR A 143 -19.92 5.36 6.08
C THR A 143 -19.34 6.78 6.07
N THR A 144 -18.25 7.03 6.81
CA THR A 144 -17.53 8.31 6.76
C THR A 144 -16.71 8.45 5.47
N LEU A 145 -16.11 7.35 5.01
CA LEU A 145 -15.37 7.31 3.75
C LEU A 145 -16.26 7.50 2.52
N GLU A 146 -17.42 6.85 2.45
CA GLU A 146 -18.34 6.99 1.31
C GLU A 146 -18.78 8.45 1.12
N LYS A 147 -18.99 9.19 2.21
CA LYS A 147 -19.28 10.63 2.18
C LYS A 147 -18.09 11.46 1.68
N THR A 148 -16.87 10.96 1.85
CA THR A 148 -15.62 11.63 1.45
C THR A 148 -15.27 11.40 -0.02
N ILE A 149 -15.55 10.21 -0.56
CA ILE A 149 -15.14 9.79 -1.92
C ILE A 149 -16.10 10.32 -3.02
N ALA A 150 -17.13 11.09 -2.64
CA ALA A 150 -18.03 11.72 -3.60
C ALA A 150 -17.35 12.80 -4.49
N SER A 151 -16.16 13.30 -4.11
CA SER A 151 -15.37 14.23 -4.92
C SER A 151 -14.71 13.52 -6.12
N THR A 152 -14.56 14.21 -7.25
CA THR A 152 -13.97 13.63 -8.48
C THR A 152 -12.47 13.87 -8.61
N SER A 153 -11.85 14.56 -7.66
CA SER A 153 -10.43 14.96 -7.72
C SER A 153 -9.74 14.84 -6.36
N ILE A 154 -8.43 14.56 -6.39
CA ILE A 154 -7.57 14.63 -5.21
C ILE A 154 -7.38 16.12 -4.90
N ASN A 155 -8.11 16.60 -3.91
CA ASN A 155 -8.02 17.96 -3.41
C ASN A 155 -7.65 17.98 -1.91
N VAL A 156 -7.38 19.17 -1.38
CA VAL A 156 -7.03 19.34 0.04
C VAL A 156 -8.17 18.85 0.95
N GLU A 157 -9.42 19.05 0.53
CA GLU A 157 -10.61 18.60 1.25
C GLU A 157 -10.66 17.07 1.39
N MET A 158 -10.35 16.32 0.32
CA MET A 158 -10.26 14.85 0.37
C MET A 158 -9.22 14.42 1.41
N ILE A 159 -8.04 15.04 1.42
CA ILE A 159 -6.98 14.73 2.40
C ILE A 159 -7.45 15.04 3.82
N GLN A 160 -8.11 16.18 4.04
CA GLN A 160 -8.68 16.55 5.34
C GLN A 160 -9.73 15.54 5.80
N ASN A 161 -10.65 15.17 4.92
CA ASN A 161 -11.70 14.20 5.21
C ASN A 161 -11.15 12.79 5.47
N MET A 162 -10.06 12.40 4.80
CA MET A 162 -9.35 11.16 5.10
C MET A 162 -8.70 11.19 6.49
N LEU A 163 -8.07 12.30 6.87
CA LEU A 163 -7.52 12.49 8.21
C LEU A 163 -8.61 12.44 9.28
N LEU A 164 -9.75 13.09 9.04
CA LEU A 164 -10.92 13.03 9.91
C LEU A 164 -11.45 11.59 10.03
N SER A 165 -11.59 10.87 8.92
CA SER A 165 -12.03 9.47 8.90
C SER A 165 -11.08 8.57 9.69
N THR A 166 -9.78 8.84 9.60
CA THR A 166 -8.74 8.13 10.38
C THR A 166 -8.86 8.40 11.88
N PHE A 167 -9.13 9.65 12.26
CA PHE A 167 -9.33 10.01 13.67
C PHE A 167 -10.62 9.42 14.25
N VAL A 168 -11.71 9.42 13.46
CA VAL A 168 -12.97 8.76 13.82
C VAL A 168 -12.76 7.27 14.01
N LEU A 169 -12.02 6.61 13.11
CA LEU A 169 -11.65 5.20 13.25
C LEU A 169 -10.88 4.97 14.55
N LEU A 170 -9.84 5.76 14.83
CA LEU A 170 -9.05 5.65 16.05
C LEU A 170 -9.93 5.74 17.31
N LYS A 171 -10.82 6.73 17.37
CA LYS A 171 -11.75 6.90 18.50
C LYS A 171 -12.72 5.72 18.63
N SER A 172 -13.22 5.20 17.51
CA SER A 172 -14.14 4.06 17.50
C SER A 172 -13.47 2.75 17.93
N LEU A 173 -12.17 2.58 17.62
CA LEU A 173 -11.42 1.38 17.98
C LEU A 173 -11.17 1.31 19.49
N PHE A 174 -10.75 2.41 20.12
CA PHE A 174 -10.38 2.47 21.54
C PHE A 174 -11.55 2.87 22.45
N THR A 175 -12.71 2.25 22.28
CA THR A 175 -13.85 2.38 23.20
C THR A 175 -13.73 1.39 24.36
N ILE A 176 -14.36 1.70 25.50
CA ILE A 176 -14.36 0.80 26.67
C ILE A 176 -14.94 -0.59 26.30
N GLY A 177 -16.00 -0.62 25.48
CA GLY A 177 -16.58 -1.88 25.00
C GLY A 177 -15.60 -2.74 24.20
N ASN A 178 -14.82 -2.13 23.30
CA ASN A 178 -13.81 -2.85 22.54
C ASN A 178 -12.64 -3.31 23.42
N LEU A 179 -12.17 -2.47 24.36
CA LEU A 179 -11.06 -2.81 25.24
C LEU A 179 -11.34 -4.01 26.15
N LEU A 180 -12.61 -4.22 26.53
CA LEU A 180 -13.05 -5.38 27.31
C LEU A 180 -13.25 -6.64 26.45
N ASN A 181 -13.27 -6.53 25.13
CA ASN A 181 -13.52 -7.65 24.22
C ASN A 181 -12.19 -8.31 23.77
N PRO A 182 -11.98 -9.61 24.04
CA PRO A 182 -10.77 -10.32 23.59
C PRO A 182 -10.56 -10.29 22.07
N SER A 183 -11.64 -10.27 21.29
CA SER A 183 -11.58 -10.19 19.83
C SER A 183 -10.89 -8.92 19.33
N PHE A 184 -11.03 -7.80 20.05
CA PHE A 184 -10.33 -6.56 19.73
C PHE A 184 -8.81 -6.70 19.87
N TRP A 185 -8.34 -7.38 20.91
CA TRP A 185 -6.92 -7.58 21.13
C TRP A 185 -6.30 -8.54 20.12
N LEU A 186 -7.03 -9.59 19.73
CA LEU A 186 -6.63 -10.48 18.64
C LEU A 186 -6.52 -9.70 17.32
N PHE A 187 -7.53 -8.88 17.01
CA PHE A 187 -7.51 -7.98 15.86
C PHE A 187 -6.30 -7.05 15.88
N LEU A 188 -6.09 -6.34 16.98
CA LEU A 188 -5.02 -5.36 17.12
C LEU A 188 -3.64 -6.02 16.95
N PHE A 189 -3.46 -7.21 17.53
CA PHE A 189 -2.23 -7.98 17.38
C PHE A 189 -1.96 -8.36 15.91
N ILE A 190 -2.95 -8.94 15.23
CA ILE A 190 -2.81 -9.33 13.81
C ILE A 190 -2.59 -8.08 12.93
N ALA A 191 -3.34 -7.00 13.18
CA ALA A 191 -3.22 -5.76 12.43
C ALA A 191 -1.82 -5.13 12.55
N ILE A 192 -1.24 -5.14 13.76
CA ILE A 192 0.14 -4.71 14.01
C ILE A 192 1.15 -5.61 13.28
N CYS A 193 0.92 -6.92 13.25
CA CYS A 193 1.79 -7.84 12.52
C CYS A 193 1.74 -7.60 11.01
N ILE A 194 0.56 -7.36 10.44
CA ILE A 194 0.43 -7.04 9.00
C ILE A 194 1.06 -5.69 8.69
N SER A 195 0.74 -4.65 9.46
CA SER A 195 1.25 -3.30 9.20
C SER A 195 2.77 -3.19 9.33
N ALA A 196 3.38 -4.01 10.19
CA ALA A 196 4.84 -4.07 10.35
C ALA A 196 5.59 -4.68 9.16
N HIS A 197 4.90 -5.31 8.19
CA HIS A 197 5.51 -6.01 7.05
C HIS A 197 4.83 -5.70 5.70
N ILE A 198 3.95 -4.70 5.65
CA ILE A 198 3.23 -4.31 4.42
C ILE A 198 4.09 -3.43 3.48
N ALA A 199 5.18 -2.84 3.97
CA ALA A 199 5.90 -1.85 3.19
C ALA A 199 6.70 -2.48 2.04
N LEU A 200 6.97 -1.66 1.03
CA LEU A 200 7.67 -2.09 -0.19
C LEU A 200 9.15 -2.35 0.12
N SER A 201 9.63 -3.52 -0.28
CA SER A 201 11.04 -3.86 -0.23
C SER A 201 11.81 -3.21 -1.39
N LYS A 202 13.14 -3.17 -1.29
CA LYS A 202 13.98 -2.66 -2.38
C LYS A 202 13.78 -3.43 -3.70
N PRO A 203 13.70 -4.78 -3.70
CA PRO A 203 13.31 -5.55 -4.88
C PRO A 203 11.96 -5.12 -5.49
N ASP A 204 10.94 -4.87 -4.67
CA ASP A 204 9.59 -4.50 -5.14
C ASP A 204 9.61 -3.17 -5.90
N ILE A 205 10.31 -2.18 -5.32
CA ILE A 205 10.49 -0.88 -5.96
C ILE A 205 11.29 -1.03 -7.26
N LYS A 206 12.38 -1.79 -7.24
CA LYS A 206 13.21 -1.99 -8.44
C LYS A 206 12.44 -2.71 -9.56
N GLY A 207 11.62 -3.71 -9.20
CA GLY A 207 10.75 -4.43 -10.13
C GLY A 207 9.69 -3.52 -10.75
N SER A 208 9.08 -2.64 -9.96
CA SER A 208 7.99 -1.78 -10.43
C SER A 208 8.40 -0.70 -11.44
N ILE A 209 9.68 -0.31 -11.49
CA ILE A 209 10.19 0.74 -12.40
C ILE A 209 9.88 0.43 -13.87
N ASP A 210 10.08 -0.81 -14.32
CA ASP A 210 9.77 -1.19 -15.71
C ASP A 210 8.28 -0.97 -16.02
N GLY A 211 7.40 -1.32 -15.08
CA GLY A 211 5.96 -1.08 -15.22
C GLY A 211 5.60 0.40 -15.30
N VAL A 212 6.22 1.24 -14.47
CA VAL A 212 6.01 2.70 -14.53
C VAL A 212 6.42 3.27 -15.90
N ILE A 213 7.58 2.84 -16.42
CA ILE A 213 8.07 3.28 -17.74
C ILE A 213 7.10 2.86 -18.84
N VAL A 214 6.63 1.61 -18.85
CA VAL A 214 5.69 1.13 -19.86
C VAL A 214 4.33 1.82 -19.74
N MET A 215 3.82 2.02 -18.53
CA MET A 215 2.59 2.77 -18.29
C MET A 215 2.69 4.19 -18.85
N PHE A 216 3.83 4.87 -18.63
CA PHE A 216 4.07 6.19 -19.20
C PHE A 216 4.03 6.18 -20.73
N ILE A 217 4.74 5.23 -21.36
CA ILE A 217 4.77 5.11 -22.83
C ILE A 217 3.36 4.87 -23.38
N VAL A 218 2.58 3.97 -22.75
CA VAL A 218 1.21 3.69 -23.16
C VAL A 218 0.30 4.91 -23.00
N LEU A 219 0.39 5.63 -21.88
CA LEU A 219 -0.36 6.87 -21.66
C LEU A 219 0.04 7.95 -22.67
N PHE A 220 1.33 8.09 -22.97
CA PHE A 220 1.82 9.05 -23.95
C PHE A 220 1.30 8.75 -25.36
N LEU A 221 1.38 7.50 -25.81
CA LEU A 221 0.82 7.08 -27.10
C LEU A 221 -0.71 7.27 -27.14
N PHE A 222 -1.39 6.96 -26.03
CA PHE A 222 -2.83 7.20 -25.90
C PHE A 222 -3.17 8.69 -26.04
N ASN A 223 -2.42 9.59 -25.40
CA ASN A 223 -2.66 11.03 -25.52
C ASN A 223 -2.37 11.57 -26.93
N ILE A 224 -1.39 11.02 -27.66
CA ILE A 224 -1.18 11.34 -29.07
C ILE A 224 -2.43 10.99 -29.88
N ILE A 225 -2.93 9.76 -29.74
CA ILE A 225 -4.12 9.29 -30.46
C ILE A 225 -5.33 10.14 -30.09
N ALA A 226 -5.57 10.37 -28.79
CA ALA A 226 -6.67 11.20 -28.31
C ALA A 226 -6.61 12.63 -28.90
N GLY A 227 -5.42 13.24 -28.96
CA GLY A 227 -5.22 14.54 -29.59
C GLY A 227 -5.57 14.56 -31.08
N LEU A 228 -5.24 13.50 -31.83
CA LEU A 228 -5.60 13.38 -33.25
C LEU A 228 -7.11 13.29 -33.47
N PHE A 229 -7.85 12.67 -32.56
CA PHE A 229 -9.30 12.55 -32.61
C PHE A 229 -10.05 13.67 -31.86
N GLN A 230 -9.34 14.69 -31.36
CA GLN A 230 -9.90 15.77 -30.53
C GLN A 230 -10.67 15.25 -29.29
N TYR A 231 -10.22 14.11 -28.75
CA TYR A 231 -10.80 13.48 -27.57
C TYR A 231 -10.14 14.00 -26.30
N ASP A 232 -10.94 14.33 -25.28
CA ASP A 232 -10.43 14.75 -23.97
C ASP A 232 -10.00 13.54 -23.13
N SER A 233 -8.72 13.21 -23.21
CA SER A 233 -8.12 12.10 -22.46
C SER A 233 -8.26 12.23 -20.94
N ASN A 234 -8.47 13.44 -20.41
CA ASN A 234 -8.60 13.65 -18.97
C ASN A 234 -9.89 13.05 -18.40
N GLN A 235 -10.95 12.91 -19.20
CA GLN A 235 -12.21 12.30 -18.75
C GLN A 235 -12.03 10.83 -18.39
N LEU A 236 -11.33 10.07 -19.24
CA LEU A 236 -11.05 8.65 -18.98
C LEU A 236 -10.14 8.47 -17.77
N ILE A 237 -9.10 9.31 -17.64
CA ILE A 237 -8.22 9.28 -16.47
C ILE A 237 -9.01 9.61 -15.20
N GLY A 238 -9.93 10.59 -15.26
CA GLY A 238 -10.84 10.92 -14.15
C GLY A 238 -11.71 9.74 -13.69
N GLN A 239 -12.12 8.86 -14.59
CA GLN A 239 -12.85 7.64 -14.22
C GLN A 239 -11.97 6.62 -13.50
N VAL A 240 -10.74 6.40 -13.98
CA VAL A 240 -9.76 5.52 -13.32
C VAL A 240 -9.37 6.06 -11.94
N MET A 241 -9.25 7.40 -11.83
CA MET A 241 -8.96 8.08 -10.58
C MET A 241 -9.96 7.77 -9.48
N LYS A 242 -11.26 7.59 -9.79
CA LYS A 242 -12.27 7.24 -8.79
C LYS A 242 -11.93 5.95 -8.04
N TYR A 243 -11.43 4.93 -8.75
CA TYR A 243 -11.01 3.68 -8.13
C TYR A 243 -9.73 3.86 -7.30
N ASN A 244 -8.79 4.68 -7.78
CA ASN A 244 -7.59 5.02 -7.01
C ASN A 244 -7.92 5.76 -5.72
N MET A 245 -8.98 6.57 -5.67
CA MET A 245 -9.40 7.24 -4.45
C MET A 245 -9.81 6.25 -3.36
N TYR A 246 -10.48 5.14 -3.69
CA TYR A 246 -10.78 4.09 -2.72
C TYR A 246 -9.49 3.47 -2.18
N LEU A 247 -8.55 3.12 -3.05
CA LEU A 247 -7.26 2.57 -2.63
C LEU A 247 -6.52 3.53 -1.69
N ILE A 248 -6.46 4.82 -2.05
CA ILE A 248 -5.84 5.87 -1.24
C ILE A 248 -6.58 5.99 0.10
N ALA A 249 -7.90 6.09 0.09
CA ALA A 249 -8.74 6.15 1.28
C ALA A 249 -8.47 5.01 2.25
N PHE A 250 -8.48 3.77 1.76
CA PHE A 250 -8.22 2.59 2.60
C PHE A 250 -6.77 2.46 3.03
N SER A 251 -5.81 3.05 2.32
CA SER A 251 -4.41 3.09 2.76
C SER A 251 -4.21 3.89 4.06
N SER A 252 -5.13 4.81 4.39
CA SER A 252 -5.12 5.51 5.68
C SER A 252 -5.22 4.55 6.87
N VAL A 253 -5.92 3.42 6.70
CA VAL A 253 -6.01 2.34 7.71
C VAL A 253 -4.65 1.68 7.90
N ALA A 254 -3.97 1.34 6.80
CA ALA A 254 -2.62 0.76 6.86
C ALA A 254 -1.62 1.73 7.51
N LEU A 255 -1.69 3.03 7.19
CA LEU A 255 -0.86 4.06 7.83
C LEU A 255 -1.16 4.18 9.33
N LEU A 256 -2.44 4.19 9.73
CA LEU A 256 -2.84 4.22 11.14
C LEU A 256 -2.24 3.03 11.91
N PHE A 257 -2.37 1.81 11.40
CA PHE A 257 -1.82 0.63 12.07
C PHE A 257 -0.29 0.58 12.03
N SER A 258 0.35 1.16 11.02
CA SER A 258 1.81 1.28 10.96
C SER A 258 2.33 2.28 12.00
N CYS A 259 1.62 3.40 12.20
CA CYS A 259 1.88 4.35 13.28
C CYS A 259 1.68 3.69 14.66
N LEU A 260 0.59 2.96 14.87
CA LEU A 260 0.35 2.23 16.12
C LEU A 260 1.44 1.20 16.39
N SER A 261 1.85 0.43 15.36
CA SER A 261 2.95 -0.54 15.46
C SER A 261 4.26 0.14 15.87
N THR A 262 4.57 1.29 15.27
CA THR A 262 5.74 2.09 15.61
C THR A 262 5.68 2.57 17.06
N LEU A 263 4.54 3.11 17.51
CA LEU A 263 4.35 3.58 18.90
C LEU A 263 4.52 2.45 19.91
N VAL A 264 3.91 1.29 19.67
CA VAL A 264 4.02 0.11 20.53
C VAL A 264 5.48 -0.34 20.61
N SER A 265 6.18 -0.46 19.46
CA SER A 265 7.58 -0.86 19.42
C SER A 265 8.50 0.11 20.17
N PHE A 266 8.25 1.42 20.04
CA PHE A 266 8.99 2.47 20.74
C PHE A 266 8.78 2.40 22.26
N SER A 267 7.55 2.18 22.72
CA SER A 267 7.23 2.02 24.15
C SER A 267 8.00 0.85 24.76
N PHE A 268 8.01 -0.31 24.10
CA PHE A 268 8.79 -1.45 24.58
C PHE A 268 10.30 -1.19 24.58
N TYR A 269 10.81 -0.53 23.54
CA TYR A 269 12.21 -0.13 23.49
C TYR A 269 12.60 0.75 24.69
N LYS A 270 11.77 1.74 25.04
CA LYS A 270 11.99 2.62 26.20
C LYS A 270 11.95 1.85 27.53
N ILE A 271 10.94 1.01 27.73
CA ILE A 271 10.78 0.21 28.96
C ILE A 271 12.00 -0.69 29.19
N ARG A 272 12.47 -1.37 28.13
CA ARG A 272 13.58 -2.32 28.27
C ARG A 272 14.93 -1.63 28.44
N ARG A 273 15.15 -0.47 27.81
CA ARG A 273 16.34 0.35 28.03
C ARG A 273 16.40 0.91 29.46
N GLY A 274 15.25 1.23 30.06
CA GLY A 274 15.16 1.67 31.45
C GLY A 274 15.44 0.59 32.50
N ARG A 275 15.38 -0.69 32.13
CA ARG A 275 15.69 -1.84 33.01
C ARG A 275 17.15 -2.31 32.96
N SER A 276 18.00 -1.63 32.17
CA SER A 276 19.41 -2.00 31.98
C SER A 276 20.38 -1.18 32.85
N PHE A 277 19.90 -0.63 33.97
CA PHE A 277 20.72 0.02 34.99
C PHE A 277 20.68 -0.81 36.28
#